data_AF-A0A6J4MI72-F1
#
_entry.id   AF-A0A6J4MI72-F1
#
_cell.length_a   1.000
_cell.length_b   1.000
_cell.length_c   1.000
_cell.angle_alpha   90.00
_cell.angle_beta   90.00
_cell.angle_gamma   90.00
#
_symmetry.space_group_name_H-M   'P 1'
#
loop_
_entity.id
_entity.type
_entity.pdbx_description
1 polymer ?
#
loop_
_entity_poly.entity_id
_entity_poly.type
_entity_poly.pdbx_seq_one_letter_code
_entity_poly.pdbx_strand_id
1 'polypeptide(L)'
;MQQRHLCGVGSGLLGAIALSYWLSRYELLYSPRGVAFGASYTDVVAQLPIYTGLSLSALAIALYLLWRTVLWQPKPSHKPRWFWLNVGLGLLGLLVVAGVVVPEAVQYLIVQPNELARERPFIERTIALTRQAFGLEVIDAENFDPQGNLTEADLTANELTIRNIRLWDQRPLLETNRQLQQIRPYYRFPAADIDRYTLQTDAPARPPATTPDRPAPSAGKAPTEQRQVLIAARELDYSAVPQEAQTWVNRHLIYTHGYGFTLSPVNTVGAGGLPEYFVKDITGGEAEALTTSSPAVRASIPIGQPRIYYGEIANTYVMTQTLTRELDYPSGSDNAYTVYNGRGGINIGSWWRRGLFAGYLRDWQILFTRNFSSQTKVLFRRNIKHRIQTIAPFLRYDSDPYLVTADAPEAGVADQNYLYWIVDAYTTSDRYPYSDLGSEGINYIRNSVKVVIDAYHGSVTFYVADPTDPIIA
;
A
#
# COMPACT_ATOMS: atom_id res chain seq x y z
N MET A 1 3.21 -58.82 16.52
CA MET A 1 2.54 -57.55 16.17
C MET A 1 3.41 -56.32 16.44
N GLN A 2 4.08 -56.21 17.60
CA GLN A 2 4.95 -55.07 17.95
C GLN A 2 6.03 -54.73 16.90
N GLN A 3 6.74 -55.72 16.34
CA GLN A 3 7.78 -55.45 15.33
C GLN A 3 7.22 -54.98 13.98
N ARG A 4 5.99 -55.36 13.61
CA ARG A 4 5.32 -54.86 12.39
C ARG A 4 4.92 -53.41 12.56
N HIS A 5 4.37 -53.07 13.73
CA HIS A 5 4.03 -51.69 14.09
C HIS A 5 5.30 -50.81 14.09
N LEU A 6 6.40 -51.28 14.69
CA LEU A 6 7.67 -50.55 14.72
C LEU A 6 8.25 -50.32 13.31
N CYS A 7 8.21 -51.32 12.42
CA CYS A 7 8.66 -51.13 11.03
C CYS A 7 7.74 -50.18 10.25
N GLY A 8 6.43 -50.20 10.51
CA GLY A 8 5.46 -49.30 9.87
C GLY A 8 5.68 -47.85 10.28
N VAL A 9 5.81 -47.60 11.59
CA VAL A 9 6.13 -46.27 12.13
C VAL A 9 7.51 -45.80 11.65
N GLY A 10 8.51 -46.68 11.65
CA GLY A 10 9.86 -46.36 11.15
C GLY A 10 9.88 -46.02 9.65
N SER A 11 9.08 -46.71 8.84
CA SER A 11 8.88 -46.37 7.42
C SER A 11 8.24 -45.00 7.24
N GLY A 12 7.21 -44.67 8.04
CA GLY A 12 6.56 -43.36 7.99
C GLY A 12 7.52 -42.23 8.37
N LEU A 13 8.29 -42.42 9.44
CA LEU A 13 9.30 -41.45 9.89
C LEU A 13 10.38 -41.22 8.82
N LEU A 14 10.96 -42.28 8.26
CA LEU A 14 11.99 -42.16 7.23
C LEU A 14 11.45 -41.60 5.91
N GLY A 15 10.18 -41.90 5.58
CA GLY A 15 9.50 -41.26 4.44
C GLY A 15 9.35 -39.75 4.64
N ALA A 16 8.98 -39.31 5.84
CA ALA A 16 8.91 -37.89 6.17
C ALA A 16 10.30 -37.23 6.12
N ILE A 17 11.35 -37.90 6.62
CA ILE A 17 12.74 -37.41 6.54
C ILE A 17 13.19 -37.30 5.08
N ALA A 18 12.88 -38.29 4.25
CA ALA A 18 13.21 -38.26 2.83
C ALA A 18 12.56 -37.07 2.12
N LEU A 19 11.28 -36.83 2.39
CA LEU A 19 10.54 -35.68 1.88
C LEU A 19 11.11 -34.36 2.40
N SER A 20 11.47 -34.29 3.68
CA SER A 20 12.09 -33.10 4.27
C SER A 20 13.41 -32.75 3.57
N TYR A 21 14.34 -33.70 3.39
CA TYR A 21 15.58 -33.45 2.67
C TYR A 21 15.37 -33.11 1.19
N TRP A 22 14.32 -33.65 0.57
CA TRP A 22 13.95 -33.27 -0.79
C TRP A 22 13.53 -31.79 -0.86
N LEU A 23 12.71 -31.34 0.08
CA LEU A 23 12.28 -29.94 0.19
C LEU A 23 13.44 -29.00 0.55
N SER A 24 14.35 -29.41 1.44
CA SER A 24 15.54 -28.63 1.83
C SER A 24 16.47 -28.31 0.66
N ARG A 25 16.40 -29.04 -0.46
CA ARG A 25 17.14 -28.69 -1.69
C ARG A 25 16.69 -27.36 -2.29
N TYR A 26 15.40 -27.06 -2.21
CA TYR A 26 14.84 -25.79 -2.70
C TYR A 26 15.13 -24.65 -1.73
N GLU A 27 15.26 -24.95 -0.44
CA GLU A 27 15.62 -23.97 0.59
C GLU A 27 17.04 -23.40 0.39
N LEU A 28 17.94 -24.12 -0.30
CA LEU A 28 19.26 -23.61 -0.68
C LEU A 28 19.20 -22.32 -1.51
N LEU A 29 18.09 -22.07 -2.22
CA LEU A 29 17.85 -20.83 -2.98
C LEU A 29 17.73 -19.59 -2.09
N TYR A 30 17.60 -19.78 -0.77
CA TYR A 30 17.47 -18.74 0.25
C TYR A 30 18.63 -18.77 1.26
N SER A 31 19.74 -19.44 0.91
CA SER A 31 20.91 -19.58 1.78
C SER A 31 21.60 -18.22 2.00
N PRO A 32 21.87 -17.83 3.26
CA PRO A 32 22.67 -16.63 3.57
C PRO A 32 24.17 -16.95 3.74
N ARG A 33 24.63 -18.14 3.36
CA ARG A 33 26.00 -18.62 3.65
C ARG A 33 27.08 -17.89 2.83
N GLY A 34 26.76 -17.52 1.59
CA GLY A 34 27.72 -16.91 0.67
C GLY A 34 27.86 -15.39 0.85
N VAL A 35 28.66 -14.79 -0.02
CA VAL A 35 28.80 -13.32 -0.14
C VAL A 35 27.49 -12.65 -0.57
N ALA A 36 26.63 -13.40 -1.25
CA ALA A 36 25.34 -12.95 -1.77
C ALA A 36 24.23 -13.90 -1.33
N PHE A 37 23.01 -13.37 -1.18
CA PHE A 37 21.85 -14.17 -0.80
C PHE A 37 21.45 -15.15 -1.91
N GLY A 38 21.32 -16.44 -1.56
CA GLY A 38 20.98 -17.51 -2.47
C GLY A 38 22.02 -18.64 -2.45
N ALA A 39 21.81 -19.64 -3.32
CA ALA A 39 22.69 -20.82 -3.33
C ALA A 39 24.10 -20.44 -3.80
N SER A 40 25.08 -20.54 -2.91
CA SER A 40 26.51 -20.29 -3.17
C SER A 40 27.17 -21.46 -3.91
N TYR A 41 28.44 -21.30 -4.31
CA TYR A 41 29.22 -22.39 -4.92
C TYR A 41 29.22 -23.65 -4.05
N THR A 42 29.44 -23.49 -2.74
CA THR A 42 29.46 -24.57 -1.76
C THR A 42 28.09 -25.26 -1.66
N ASP A 43 27.00 -24.49 -1.69
CA ASP A 43 25.65 -25.04 -1.58
C ASP A 43 25.28 -25.90 -2.79
N VAL A 44 25.65 -25.47 -3.99
CA VAL A 44 25.34 -26.18 -5.24
C VAL A 44 26.26 -27.40 -5.45
N VAL A 45 27.55 -27.27 -5.17
CA VAL A 45 28.53 -28.32 -5.47
C VAL A 45 28.64 -29.36 -4.34
N ALA A 46 28.53 -28.93 -3.07
CA ALA A 46 28.67 -29.84 -1.94
C ALA A 46 27.31 -30.22 -1.33
N GLN A 47 26.49 -29.24 -0.95
CA GLN A 47 25.31 -29.50 -0.13
C GLN A 47 24.15 -30.13 -0.90
N LEU A 48 23.90 -29.69 -2.14
CA LEU A 48 22.83 -30.23 -2.99
C LEU A 48 22.99 -31.74 -3.28
N PRO A 49 24.17 -32.26 -3.68
CA PRO A 49 24.37 -33.71 -3.81
C PRO A 49 24.15 -34.47 -2.49
N ILE A 50 24.58 -33.92 -1.36
CA ILE A 50 24.42 -34.56 -0.05
C ILE A 50 22.93 -34.66 0.32
N TYR A 51 22.16 -33.57 0.18
CA TYR A 51 20.71 -33.60 0.42
C TYR A 51 19.98 -34.56 -0.51
N THR A 52 20.40 -34.63 -1.77
CA THR A 52 19.86 -35.61 -2.73
C THR A 52 20.17 -37.05 -2.28
N GLY A 53 21.40 -37.33 -1.86
CA GLY A 53 21.81 -38.63 -1.34
C GLY A 53 21.07 -39.02 -0.05
N LEU A 54 20.90 -38.07 0.88
CA LEU A 54 20.14 -38.27 2.12
C LEU A 54 18.67 -38.58 1.84
N SER A 55 18.06 -37.84 0.93
CA SER A 55 16.66 -38.07 0.54
C SER A 55 16.46 -39.45 -0.09
N LEU A 56 17.30 -39.81 -1.06
CA LEU A 56 17.20 -41.10 -1.76
C LEU A 56 17.51 -42.29 -0.84
N SER A 57 18.51 -42.17 0.02
CA SER A 57 18.84 -43.22 0.99
C SER A 57 17.75 -43.40 2.05
N ALA A 58 17.23 -42.32 2.61
CA ALA A 58 16.09 -42.36 3.53
C ALA A 58 14.85 -42.98 2.87
N LEU A 59 14.57 -42.63 1.62
CA LEU A 59 13.46 -43.21 0.85
C LEU A 59 13.64 -44.71 0.61
N ALA A 60 14.85 -45.15 0.23
CA ALA A 60 15.16 -46.56 0.02
C ALA A 60 14.98 -47.38 1.31
N ILE A 61 15.41 -46.84 2.46
CA ILE A 61 15.20 -47.50 3.76
C ILE A 61 13.71 -47.51 4.13
N ALA A 62 12.99 -46.42 3.88
CA ALA A 62 11.54 -46.35 4.11
C ALA A 62 10.80 -47.42 3.29
N LEU A 63 11.08 -47.52 1.98
CA LEU A 63 10.49 -48.53 1.10
C LEU A 63 10.84 -49.96 1.55
N TYR A 64 12.08 -50.20 2.00
CA TYR A 64 12.49 -51.50 2.54
C TYR A 64 11.71 -51.88 3.80
N LEU A 65 11.50 -50.93 4.73
CA LEU A 65 10.71 -51.15 5.94
C LEU A 65 9.23 -51.35 5.61
N LEU A 66 8.68 -50.58 4.67
CA LEU A 66 7.31 -50.72 4.18
C LEU A 66 7.08 -52.11 3.57
N TRP A 67 7.94 -52.53 2.65
CA TRP A 67 7.91 -53.86 2.04
C TRP A 67 7.87 -54.96 3.10
N ARG A 68 8.70 -54.82 4.14
CA ARG A 68 8.78 -55.77 5.26
C ARG A 68 7.51 -55.78 6.12
N THR A 69 6.79 -54.67 6.24
CA THR A 69 5.51 -54.62 6.99
C THR A 69 4.38 -55.35 6.27
N VAL A 70 4.35 -55.24 4.93
CA VAL A 70 3.31 -55.80 4.06
C VAL A 70 3.53 -57.30 3.82
N LEU A 71 4.75 -57.74 3.52
CA LEU A 71 5.09 -59.12 3.14
C LEU A 71 5.64 -59.97 4.30
N TRP A 72 5.20 -59.69 5.52
CA TRP A 72 5.73 -60.33 6.73
C TRP A 72 5.43 -61.85 6.75
N GLN A 73 6.48 -62.69 6.60
CA GLN A 73 6.41 -64.12 6.88
C GLN A 73 7.20 -64.47 8.17
N PRO A 74 6.58 -65.15 9.17
CA PRO A 74 7.28 -65.59 10.36
C PRO A 74 8.10 -66.85 10.05
N LYS A 75 9.30 -66.70 9.49
CA LYS A 75 10.25 -67.81 9.42
C LYS A 75 11.31 -67.66 10.52
N PRO A 76 11.69 -68.72 11.25
CA PRO A 76 12.87 -68.71 12.09
C PRO A 76 14.09 -68.89 11.18
N SER A 77 15.02 -67.93 11.15
CA SER A 77 16.28 -68.10 10.42
C SER A 77 17.37 -67.24 11.04
N HIS A 78 18.47 -67.92 11.37
CA HIS A 78 19.73 -67.41 11.94
C HIS A 78 20.62 -66.65 10.92
N LYS A 79 20.04 -65.82 10.04
CA LYS A 79 20.81 -64.90 9.18
C LYS A 79 20.65 -63.47 9.67
N PRO A 80 21.63 -62.57 9.45
CA PRO A 80 21.63 -61.24 10.07
C PRO A 80 20.61 -60.34 9.35
N ARG A 81 19.33 -60.49 9.69
CA ARG A 81 18.18 -59.77 9.11
C ARG A 81 18.26 -58.26 9.25
N TRP A 82 19.07 -57.78 10.18
CA TRP A 82 19.32 -56.37 10.45
C TRP A 82 20.59 -55.85 9.78
N PHE A 83 21.38 -56.70 9.12
CA PHE A 83 22.63 -56.29 8.48
C PHE A 83 22.40 -55.20 7.44
N TRP A 84 21.51 -55.41 6.47
CA TRP A 84 21.22 -54.42 5.43
C TRP A 84 20.59 -53.14 5.95
N LEU A 85 19.77 -53.24 7.01
CA LEU A 85 19.21 -52.05 7.66
C LEU A 85 20.29 -51.26 8.40
N ASN A 86 21.19 -51.93 9.14
CA ASN A 86 22.29 -51.30 9.84
C ASN A 86 23.30 -50.68 8.87
N VAL A 87 23.56 -51.33 7.74
CA VAL A 87 24.38 -50.77 6.64
C VAL A 87 23.71 -49.53 6.05
N GLY A 88 22.40 -49.59 5.76
CA GLY A 88 21.64 -48.43 5.26
C GLY A 88 21.62 -47.27 6.24
N LEU A 89 21.37 -47.52 7.52
CA LEU A 89 21.40 -46.51 8.57
C LEU A 89 22.81 -45.97 8.82
N GLY A 90 23.84 -46.82 8.71
CA GLY A 90 25.25 -46.40 8.79
C GLY A 90 25.66 -45.48 7.65
N LEU A 91 25.23 -45.80 6.41
CA LEU A 91 25.44 -44.94 5.24
C LEU A 91 24.68 -43.62 5.38
N LEU A 92 23.42 -43.66 5.83
CA LEU A 92 22.64 -42.47 6.13
C LEU A 92 23.35 -41.59 7.17
N GLY A 93 23.82 -42.19 8.27
CA GLY A 93 24.58 -41.50 9.31
C GLY A 93 25.88 -40.87 8.78
N LEU A 94 26.61 -41.58 7.91
CA LEU A 94 27.80 -41.05 7.24
C LEU A 94 27.46 -39.83 6.37
N LEU A 95 26.37 -39.89 5.59
CA LEU A 95 25.92 -38.76 4.77
C LEU A 95 25.48 -37.56 5.62
N VAL A 96 24.87 -37.79 6.79
CA VAL A 96 24.52 -36.72 7.73
C VAL A 96 25.78 -36.01 8.23
N VAL A 97 26.81 -36.78 8.63
CA VAL A 97 28.10 -36.22 9.04
C VAL A 97 28.77 -35.47 7.89
N ALA A 98 28.74 -36.05 6.67
CA ALA A 98 29.27 -35.41 5.48
C ALA A 98 28.57 -34.08 5.18
N GLY A 99 27.26 -33.97 5.43
CA GLY A 99 26.48 -32.75 5.27
C GLY A 99 26.91 -31.58 6.16
N VAL A 100 27.61 -31.85 7.25
CA VAL A 100 28.19 -30.82 8.12
C VAL A 100 29.64 -30.54 7.75
N VAL A 101 30.44 -31.58 7.53
CA VAL A 101 31.89 -31.45 7.37
C VAL A 101 32.30 -31.02 5.95
N VAL A 102 31.65 -31.58 4.92
CA VAL A 102 32.06 -31.37 3.53
C VAL A 102 31.80 -29.93 3.07
N PRO A 103 30.62 -29.30 3.32
CA PRO A 103 30.41 -27.90 2.93
C PRO A 103 31.42 -26.95 3.57
N GLU A 104 31.71 -27.10 4.86
CA GLU A 104 32.70 -26.26 5.57
C GLU A 104 34.11 -26.44 4.99
N ALA A 105 34.51 -27.69 4.69
CA ALA A 105 35.79 -27.97 4.06
C ALA A 105 35.88 -27.36 2.66
N VAL A 106 34.82 -27.46 1.85
CA VAL A 106 34.77 -26.85 0.51
C VAL A 106 34.84 -25.33 0.60
N GLN A 107 34.09 -24.72 1.54
CA GLN A 107 34.11 -23.27 1.75
C GLN A 107 35.51 -22.79 2.12
N TYR A 108 36.16 -23.42 3.10
CA TYR A 108 37.45 -23.00 3.61
C TYR A 108 38.62 -23.30 2.65
N LEU A 109 38.62 -24.48 2.01
CA LEU A 109 39.77 -24.94 1.21
C LEU A 109 39.67 -24.57 -0.27
N ILE A 110 38.46 -24.40 -0.82
CA ILE A 110 38.24 -24.20 -2.26
C ILE A 110 37.70 -22.81 -2.55
N VAL A 111 36.70 -22.35 -1.79
CA VAL A 111 36.02 -21.07 -2.07
C VAL A 111 36.81 -19.89 -1.52
N GLN A 112 37.07 -19.80 -0.22
CA GLN A 112 37.74 -18.65 0.40
C GLN A 112 39.08 -18.26 -0.25
N PRO A 113 39.97 -19.20 -0.69
CA PRO A 113 41.23 -18.82 -1.35
C PRO A 113 41.05 -18.20 -2.75
N ASN A 114 39.92 -18.46 -3.42
CA ASN A 114 39.63 -17.94 -4.76
C ASN A 114 38.14 -17.58 -4.90
N GLU A 115 37.66 -16.79 -3.95
CA GLU A 115 36.23 -16.55 -3.74
C GLU A 115 35.62 -15.81 -4.94
N LEU A 116 36.32 -14.79 -5.45
CA LEU A 116 35.87 -14.01 -6.60
C LEU A 116 35.61 -14.89 -7.83
N ALA A 117 36.51 -15.82 -8.18
CA ALA A 117 36.32 -16.65 -9.36
C ALA A 117 35.26 -17.74 -9.16
N ARG A 118 35.13 -18.28 -7.95
CA ARG A 118 34.17 -19.36 -7.64
C ARG A 118 32.75 -18.85 -7.45
N GLU A 119 32.58 -17.68 -6.82
CA GLU A 119 31.27 -17.09 -6.53
C GLU A 119 30.75 -16.15 -7.63
N ARG A 120 31.60 -15.69 -8.56
CA ARG A 120 31.20 -14.81 -9.67
C ARG A 120 29.88 -15.19 -10.36
N PRO A 121 29.65 -16.43 -10.84
CA PRO A 121 28.40 -16.75 -11.54
C PRO A 121 27.17 -16.68 -10.62
N PHE A 122 27.34 -16.90 -9.32
CA PHE A 122 26.27 -16.80 -8.33
C PHE A 122 25.98 -15.35 -7.97
N ILE A 123 27.02 -14.52 -7.88
CA ILE A 123 26.89 -13.06 -7.72
C ILE A 123 26.19 -12.44 -8.92
N GLU A 124 26.59 -12.78 -10.16
CA GLU A 124 25.95 -12.28 -11.39
C GLU A 124 24.46 -12.65 -11.42
N ARG A 125 24.11 -13.89 -11.04
CA ARG A 125 22.71 -14.33 -10.89
C ARG A 125 21.97 -13.54 -9.81
N THR A 126 22.61 -13.29 -8.67
CA THR A 126 22.00 -12.56 -7.57
C THR A 126 21.73 -11.11 -7.94
N ILE A 127 22.67 -10.45 -8.63
CA ILE A 127 22.47 -9.09 -9.14
C ILE A 127 21.31 -9.07 -10.13
N ALA A 128 21.27 -9.99 -11.09
CA ALA A 128 20.20 -10.05 -12.08
C ALA A 128 18.83 -10.26 -11.42
N LEU A 129 18.71 -11.25 -10.53
CA LEU A 129 17.44 -11.59 -9.88
C LEU A 129 17.03 -10.57 -8.80
N THR A 130 17.97 -9.89 -8.15
CA THR A 130 17.66 -8.75 -7.28
C THR A 130 17.12 -7.59 -8.12
N ARG A 131 17.78 -7.23 -9.22
CA ARG A 131 17.28 -6.19 -10.13
C ARG A 131 15.89 -6.54 -10.65
N GLN A 132 15.68 -7.79 -11.03
CA GLN A 132 14.37 -8.29 -11.41
C GLN A 132 13.39 -8.12 -10.25
N ALA A 133 13.65 -8.68 -9.08
CA ALA A 133 12.74 -8.71 -7.93
C ALA A 133 12.35 -7.32 -7.41
N PHE A 134 13.18 -6.30 -7.62
CA PHE A 134 12.88 -4.90 -7.25
C PHE A 134 12.44 -4.02 -8.45
N GLY A 135 12.35 -4.58 -9.65
CA GLY A 135 11.85 -3.87 -10.84
C GLY A 135 12.87 -2.87 -11.40
N LEU A 136 14.15 -3.08 -11.13
CA LEU A 136 15.26 -2.21 -11.51
C LEU A 136 15.83 -2.51 -12.91
N GLU A 137 15.15 -3.37 -13.67
CA GLU A 137 15.52 -3.69 -15.06
C GLU A 137 15.12 -2.58 -16.03
N VAL A 138 14.05 -1.85 -15.72
CA VAL A 138 13.51 -0.75 -16.54
C VAL A 138 13.87 0.60 -15.90
N ILE A 139 15.17 0.83 -15.70
CA ILE A 139 15.67 2.14 -15.26
C ILE A 139 16.47 2.74 -16.39
N ASP A 140 15.96 3.84 -16.95
CA ASP A 140 16.71 4.67 -17.88
C ASP A 140 17.51 5.71 -17.08
N ALA A 141 18.83 5.64 -17.17
CA ALA A 141 19.72 6.54 -16.46
C ALA A 141 20.21 7.61 -17.42
N GLU A 142 19.59 8.79 -17.36
CA GLU A 142 20.00 9.95 -18.13
C GLU A 142 20.94 10.82 -17.30
N ASN A 143 22.14 11.09 -17.82
CA ASN A 143 23.04 12.07 -17.21
C ASN A 143 22.52 13.48 -17.52
N PHE A 144 22.03 14.18 -16.51
CA PHE A 144 21.64 15.58 -16.62
C PHE A 144 22.86 16.49 -16.43
N ASP A 145 23.43 16.98 -17.53
CA ASP A 145 24.50 17.97 -17.55
C ASP A 145 23.98 19.31 -18.10
N PRO A 146 23.51 20.23 -17.23
CA PRO A 146 22.91 21.48 -17.67
C PRO A 146 23.96 22.38 -18.33
N GLN A 147 23.97 22.40 -19.66
CA GLN A 147 24.73 23.37 -20.44
C GLN A 147 24.07 24.75 -20.23
N GLY A 148 24.77 25.68 -19.57
CA GLY A 148 24.25 27.01 -19.17
C GLY A 148 23.90 27.98 -20.30
N ASN A 149 23.59 27.50 -21.49
CA ASN A 149 23.29 28.27 -22.69
C ASN A 149 21.78 28.48 -22.86
N LEU A 150 21.13 29.10 -21.87
CA LEU A 150 19.69 29.38 -21.92
C LEU A 150 19.40 30.62 -22.80
N THR A 151 18.59 30.47 -23.85
CA THR A 151 18.15 31.59 -24.69
C THR A 151 16.70 32.01 -24.38
N GLU A 152 16.32 33.23 -24.77
CA GLU A 152 14.93 33.69 -24.65
C GLU A 152 13.95 32.85 -25.48
N ALA A 153 14.40 32.33 -26.62
CA ALA A 153 13.63 31.41 -27.44
C ALA A 153 13.32 30.10 -26.67
N ASP A 154 14.29 29.58 -25.91
CA ASP A 154 14.11 28.38 -25.09
C ASP A 154 13.09 28.61 -23.97
N LEU A 155 13.12 29.78 -23.32
CA LEU A 155 12.15 30.15 -22.30
C LEU A 155 10.72 30.25 -22.87
N THR A 156 10.59 30.83 -24.06
CA THR A 156 9.30 30.98 -24.74
C THR A 156 8.75 29.62 -25.18
N ALA A 157 9.61 28.72 -25.66
CA ALA A 157 9.22 27.37 -26.05
C ALA A 157 8.80 26.49 -24.85
N ASN A 158 9.33 26.77 -23.65
CA ASN A 158 9.13 25.98 -22.44
C ASN A 158 8.31 26.69 -21.36
N GLU A 159 7.37 27.56 -21.76
CA GLU A 159 6.55 28.34 -20.83
C GLU A 159 5.77 27.44 -19.83
N LEU A 160 5.27 26.28 -20.28
CA LEU A 160 4.61 25.30 -19.42
C LEU A 160 5.55 24.77 -18.31
N THR A 161 6.82 24.56 -18.62
CA THR A 161 7.81 24.12 -17.63
C THR A 161 8.04 25.22 -16.60
N ILE A 162 8.25 26.46 -17.04
CA ILE A 162 8.45 27.64 -16.16
C ILE A 162 7.25 27.83 -15.23
N ARG A 163 6.05 27.71 -15.79
CA ARG A 163 4.78 27.78 -15.07
C ARG A 163 4.57 26.66 -14.05
N ASN A 164 5.38 25.60 -14.08
CA ASN A 164 5.29 24.47 -13.17
C ASN A 164 6.56 24.28 -12.33
N ILE A 165 7.49 25.24 -12.34
CA ILE A 165 8.65 25.23 -11.44
C ILE A 165 8.14 25.36 -10.01
N ARG A 166 8.41 24.34 -9.21
CA ARG A 166 8.00 24.30 -7.80
C ARG A 166 8.86 25.26 -6.99
N LEU A 167 8.21 26.30 -6.46
CA LEU A 167 8.77 27.22 -5.47
C LEU A 167 8.36 26.84 -4.04
N TRP A 168 7.19 26.21 -3.89
CA TRP A 168 6.63 25.80 -2.60
C TRP A 168 6.99 24.37 -2.18
N ASP A 169 7.28 24.20 -0.90
CA ASP A 169 7.34 22.92 -0.21
C ASP A 169 6.02 22.67 0.56
N GLN A 170 5.71 21.41 0.85
CA GLN A 170 4.55 21.01 1.65
C GLN A 170 4.55 21.65 3.05
N ARG A 171 5.70 21.69 3.74
CA ARG A 171 5.74 22.12 5.15
C ARG A 171 5.36 23.61 5.35
N PRO A 172 5.95 24.58 4.60
CA PRO A 172 5.56 25.98 4.72
C PRO A 172 4.11 26.24 4.32
N LEU A 173 3.59 25.52 3.33
CA LEU A 173 2.18 25.62 2.94
C LEU A 173 1.26 25.19 4.07
N LEU A 174 1.53 24.06 4.71
CA LEU A 174 0.75 23.55 5.83
C LEU A 174 0.74 24.51 7.03
N GLU A 175 1.87 25.12 7.34
CA GLU A 175 1.96 26.13 8.40
C GLU A 175 1.11 27.35 8.09
N THR A 176 1.17 27.82 6.84
CA THR A 176 0.37 28.96 6.39
C THR A 176 -1.13 28.62 6.35
N ASN A 177 -1.49 27.41 5.92
CA ASN A 177 -2.86 26.92 5.93
C ASN A 177 -3.44 26.86 7.36
N ARG A 178 -2.64 26.50 8.37
CA ARG A 178 -3.07 26.55 9.78
C ARG A 178 -3.41 27.97 10.22
N GLN A 179 -2.68 28.98 9.73
CA GLN A 179 -2.94 30.36 10.10
C GLN A 179 -4.13 30.96 9.33
N LEU A 180 -4.20 30.73 8.02
CA LEU A 180 -5.11 31.45 7.12
C LEU A 180 -6.38 30.66 6.78
N GLN A 181 -6.29 29.34 6.70
CA GLN A 181 -7.31 28.47 6.09
C GLN A 181 -7.95 27.50 7.07
N GLN A 182 -7.50 27.50 8.33
CA GLN A 182 -8.02 26.64 9.39
C GLN A 182 -9.43 27.07 9.80
N ILE A 183 -9.72 28.37 9.86
CA ILE A 183 -11.04 28.98 10.16
C ILE A 183 -11.55 28.71 11.60
N ARG A 184 -11.37 27.49 12.12
CA ARG A 184 -11.71 27.06 13.49
C ARG A 184 -10.66 26.10 14.04
N PRO A 185 -10.39 26.09 15.35
CA PRO A 185 -9.35 25.26 15.96
C PRO A 185 -9.48 23.75 15.69
N TYR A 186 -10.72 23.25 15.53
CA TYR A 186 -11.00 21.84 15.29
C TYR A 186 -10.78 21.39 13.83
N TYR A 187 -10.53 22.31 12.90
CA TYR A 187 -10.08 21.93 11.55
C TYR A 187 -8.56 21.80 11.52
N ARG A 188 -8.06 20.87 10.71
CA ARG A 188 -6.63 20.62 10.58
C ARG A 188 -6.29 20.16 9.15
N PHE A 189 -5.10 20.53 8.71
CA PHE A 189 -4.49 20.05 7.47
C PHE A 189 -3.39 19.04 7.86
N PRO A 190 -3.65 17.73 7.77
CA PRO A 190 -2.69 16.70 8.16
C PRO A 190 -1.50 16.62 7.19
N ALA A 191 -1.80 16.59 5.89
CA ALA A 191 -0.84 16.50 4.80
C ALA A 191 -1.18 17.48 3.65
N ALA A 192 -0.23 17.67 2.75
CA ALA A 192 -0.40 18.42 1.52
C ALA A 192 0.30 17.67 0.39
N ASP A 193 -0.43 17.41 -0.70
CA ASP A 193 0.03 16.57 -1.80
C ASP A 193 0.24 17.38 -3.05
N ILE A 194 1.08 16.85 -3.94
CA ILE A 194 1.41 17.52 -5.19
C ILE A 194 0.70 16.80 -6.31
N ASP A 195 -0.12 17.55 -7.04
CA ASP A 195 -0.97 17.01 -8.08
C ASP A 195 -0.91 17.90 -9.33
N ARG A 196 -1.47 17.41 -10.44
CA ARG A 196 -1.52 18.13 -11.72
C ARG A 196 -2.94 18.16 -12.24
N TYR A 197 -3.47 19.37 -12.41
CA TYR A 197 -4.79 19.61 -12.98
C TYR A 197 -4.69 20.27 -14.34
N THR A 198 -5.64 19.94 -15.21
CA THR A 198 -5.86 20.68 -16.46
C THR A 198 -6.84 21.81 -16.17
N LEU A 199 -6.35 23.04 -16.15
CA LEU A 199 -7.13 24.24 -15.86
C LEU A 199 -7.49 24.97 -17.15
N GLN A 200 -8.72 25.42 -17.25
CA GLN A 200 -9.12 26.44 -18.23
C GLN A 200 -8.41 27.75 -17.88
N THR A 201 -7.92 28.44 -18.90
CA THR A 201 -7.30 29.75 -18.75
C THR A 201 -8.11 30.80 -19.48
N ASP A 202 -8.19 31.98 -18.88
CA ASP A 202 -8.79 33.17 -19.49
C ASP A 202 -7.79 33.88 -20.44
N ALA A 203 -6.52 33.44 -20.45
CA ALA A 203 -5.50 33.95 -21.36
C ALA A 203 -5.64 33.32 -22.75
N PRO A 204 -5.49 34.09 -23.85
CA PRO A 204 -5.52 33.51 -25.19
C PRO A 204 -4.38 32.49 -25.29
N ALA A 205 -4.70 31.24 -25.64
CA ALA A 205 -3.69 30.26 -26.01
C ALA A 205 -2.88 30.83 -27.17
N ARG A 206 -1.67 31.33 -26.90
CA ARG A 206 -0.69 31.52 -27.95
C ARG A 206 -0.36 30.10 -28.44
N PRO A 207 -0.54 29.80 -29.73
CA PRO A 207 -0.25 28.47 -30.23
C PRO A 207 1.18 28.09 -29.84
N PRO A 208 1.45 26.82 -29.45
CA PRO A 208 2.83 26.34 -29.44
C PRO A 208 3.43 26.64 -30.82
N ALA A 209 4.68 27.11 -30.85
CA ALA A 209 5.40 27.35 -32.08
C ALA A 209 5.19 26.15 -33.03
N THR A 210 4.58 26.44 -34.18
CA THR A 210 4.04 25.48 -35.13
C THR A 210 5.00 24.34 -35.44
N THR A 211 4.63 23.10 -35.09
CA THR A 211 4.96 21.95 -35.94
C THR A 211 3.94 21.94 -37.09
N PRO A 212 4.32 21.83 -38.37
CA PRO A 212 3.42 22.07 -39.50
C PRO A 212 2.20 21.14 -39.63
N ASP A 213 2.13 20.04 -38.87
CA ASP A 213 1.21 18.93 -39.14
C ASP A 213 0.12 18.69 -38.07
N ARG A 214 -0.15 19.62 -37.15
CA ARG A 214 -1.27 19.45 -36.20
C ARG A 214 -2.51 20.23 -36.64
N PRO A 215 -3.68 19.59 -36.83
CA PRO A 215 -4.91 20.29 -37.19
C PRO A 215 -5.27 21.33 -36.12
N ALA A 216 -5.73 22.50 -36.57
CA ALA A 216 -6.14 23.61 -35.72
C ALA A 216 -7.17 23.15 -34.67
N PRO A 217 -7.11 23.63 -33.41
CA PRO A 217 -8.11 23.31 -32.42
C PRO A 217 -9.49 23.78 -32.88
N SER A 218 -10.48 22.88 -32.77
CA SER A 218 -11.89 23.13 -33.05
C SER A 218 -12.38 24.38 -32.30
N ALA A 219 -12.95 25.34 -33.03
CA ALA A 219 -13.53 26.56 -32.49
C ALA A 219 -14.62 26.23 -31.46
N GLY A 220 -14.43 26.67 -30.21
CA GLY A 220 -15.46 26.60 -29.16
C GLY A 220 -15.03 26.11 -27.77
N LYS A 221 -13.78 25.65 -27.59
CA LYS A 221 -13.28 25.21 -26.26
C LYS A 221 -12.33 26.27 -25.69
N ALA A 222 -12.56 26.70 -24.44
CA ALA A 222 -11.64 27.58 -23.73
C ALA A 222 -10.23 26.94 -23.70
N PRO A 223 -9.17 27.74 -23.85
CA PRO A 223 -7.81 27.20 -23.81
C PRO A 223 -7.54 26.55 -22.44
N THR A 224 -6.83 25.43 -22.44
CA THR A 224 -6.52 24.66 -21.24
C THR A 224 -5.02 24.52 -21.07
N GLU A 225 -4.52 24.62 -19.84
CA GLU A 225 -3.12 24.40 -19.48
C GLU A 225 -2.99 23.39 -18.33
N GLN A 226 -1.88 22.64 -18.30
CA GLN A 226 -1.57 21.78 -17.16
C GLN A 226 -0.83 22.57 -16.09
N ARG A 227 -1.35 22.51 -14.87
CA ARG A 227 -0.83 23.23 -13.71
C ARG A 227 -0.57 22.26 -12.57
N GLN A 228 0.65 22.28 -12.06
CA GLN A 228 1.04 21.60 -10.85
C GLN A 228 0.59 22.42 -9.65
N VAL A 229 -0.05 21.75 -8.71
CA VAL A 229 -0.66 22.37 -7.55
C VAL A 229 -0.34 21.56 -6.30
N LEU A 230 -0.41 22.22 -5.16
CA LEU A 230 -0.47 21.61 -3.85
C LEU A 230 -1.93 21.58 -3.39
N ILE A 231 -2.42 20.39 -3.05
CA ILE A 231 -3.75 20.17 -2.51
C ILE A 231 -3.64 19.74 -1.04
N ALA A 232 -4.51 20.24 -0.17
CA ALA A 232 -4.51 19.85 1.23
C ALA A 232 -5.94 19.71 1.76
N ALA A 233 -6.27 18.55 2.34
CA ALA A 233 -7.57 18.26 2.94
C ALA A 233 -7.79 19.07 4.22
N ARG A 234 -8.98 19.65 4.39
CA ARG A 234 -9.41 20.24 5.66
C ARG A 234 -10.19 19.20 6.46
N GLU A 235 -9.48 18.46 7.31
CA GLU A 235 -10.07 17.42 8.15
C GLU A 235 -10.48 17.94 9.54
N LEU A 236 -11.35 17.17 10.21
CA LEU A 236 -11.85 17.47 11.55
C LEU A 236 -11.04 16.71 12.61
N ASP A 237 -10.39 17.46 13.49
CA ASP A 237 -9.75 16.96 14.70
C ASP A 237 -10.63 17.23 15.93
N TYR A 238 -11.34 16.19 16.38
CA TYR A 238 -12.23 16.31 17.53
C TYR A 238 -11.49 16.67 18.84
N SER A 239 -10.20 16.34 18.96
CA SER A 239 -9.44 16.64 20.19
C SER A 239 -9.24 18.14 20.41
N ALA A 240 -9.33 18.93 19.33
CA ALA A 240 -9.20 20.38 19.35
C ALA A 240 -10.55 21.11 19.52
N VAL A 241 -11.67 20.38 19.66
CA VAL A 241 -12.96 20.96 20.08
C VAL A 241 -12.83 21.42 21.55
N PRO A 242 -13.36 22.60 21.93
CA PRO A 242 -13.30 23.09 23.31
C PRO A 242 -13.78 22.04 24.32
N GLN A 243 -13.06 21.91 25.45
CA GLN A 243 -13.30 20.84 26.43
C GLN A 243 -14.75 20.79 26.94
N GLU A 244 -15.37 21.96 27.10
CA GLU A 244 -16.79 22.12 27.49
C GLU A 244 -17.76 21.49 26.48
N ALA A 245 -17.37 21.47 25.19
CA ALA A 245 -18.11 20.88 24.09
C ALA A 245 -17.68 19.43 23.78
N GLN A 246 -16.77 18.82 24.55
CA GLN A 246 -16.34 17.44 24.35
C GLN A 246 -17.32 16.40 24.92
N THR A 247 -18.60 16.54 24.57
CA THR A 247 -19.66 15.60 24.99
C THR A 247 -19.80 14.43 24.02
N TRP A 248 -20.37 13.31 24.48
CA TRP A 248 -20.64 12.15 23.63
C TRP A 248 -21.50 12.49 22.40
N VAL A 249 -22.56 13.31 22.60
CA VAL A 249 -23.41 13.78 21.50
C VAL A 249 -22.59 14.57 20.49
N ASN A 250 -21.75 15.49 20.95
CA ASN A 250 -20.92 16.29 20.07
C ASN A 250 -19.92 15.44 19.30
N ARG A 251 -19.29 14.45 19.98
CA ARG A 251 -18.30 13.54 19.39
C ARG A 251 -18.87 12.67 18.28
N HIS A 252 -20.07 12.14 18.48
CA HIS A 252 -20.60 11.08 17.64
C HIS A 252 -21.73 11.53 16.72
N LEU A 253 -22.39 12.66 16.99
CA LEU A 253 -23.58 13.11 16.27
C LEU A 253 -23.44 14.51 15.63
N ILE A 254 -22.63 15.41 16.19
CA ILE A 254 -22.52 16.79 15.69
C ILE A 254 -21.24 16.98 14.88
N TYR A 255 -20.08 16.77 15.50
CA TYR A 255 -18.77 16.93 14.86
C TYR A 255 -18.41 15.64 14.13
N THR A 256 -19.00 15.45 12.96
CA THR A 256 -18.87 14.18 12.25
C THR A 256 -17.82 14.19 11.16
N HIS A 257 -17.59 15.28 10.43
CA HIS A 257 -16.76 15.31 9.22
C HIS A 257 -15.92 16.59 9.08
N GLY A 258 -14.85 16.51 8.28
CA GLY A 258 -14.11 17.67 7.78
C GLY A 258 -14.82 18.33 6.59
N TYR A 259 -14.39 19.53 6.21
CA TYR A 259 -15.05 20.28 5.15
C TYR A 259 -14.08 21.09 4.29
N GLY A 260 -14.00 20.72 3.01
CA GLY A 260 -13.23 21.43 2.00
C GLY A 260 -11.77 21.00 1.90
N PHE A 261 -11.07 21.68 1.01
CA PHE A 261 -9.65 21.53 0.77
C PHE A 261 -9.10 22.87 0.27
N THR A 262 -7.79 23.05 0.35
CA THR A 262 -7.10 24.16 -0.29
C THR A 262 -6.36 23.67 -1.51
N LEU A 263 -6.29 24.49 -2.55
CA LEU A 263 -5.54 24.19 -3.76
C LEU A 263 -4.69 25.40 -4.14
N SER A 264 -3.37 25.23 -4.18
CA SER A 264 -2.40 26.32 -4.38
C SER A 264 -1.47 25.99 -5.55
N PRO A 265 -1.23 26.89 -6.51
CA PRO A 265 -0.20 26.69 -7.52
C PRO A 265 1.20 26.59 -6.89
N VAL A 266 2.02 25.68 -7.40
CA VAL A 266 3.37 25.46 -6.84
C VAL A 266 4.38 26.57 -7.17
N ASN A 267 4.07 27.43 -8.15
CA ASN A 267 5.04 28.34 -8.76
C ASN A 267 4.74 29.83 -8.53
N THR A 268 3.66 30.19 -7.83
CA THR A 268 3.31 31.60 -7.58
C THR A 268 3.32 31.92 -6.10
N VAL A 269 3.75 33.14 -5.79
CA VAL A 269 3.79 33.67 -4.43
C VAL A 269 2.93 34.92 -4.41
N GLY A 270 1.98 34.97 -3.48
CA GLY A 270 1.11 36.11 -3.26
C GLY A 270 1.80 37.24 -2.50
N ALA A 271 1.03 38.28 -2.19
CA ALA A 271 1.53 39.43 -1.44
C ALA A 271 2.08 39.01 -0.07
N GLY A 272 3.22 39.58 0.31
CA GLY A 272 3.85 39.31 1.60
C GLY A 272 4.50 37.93 1.74
N GLY A 273 4.71 37.20 0.65
CA GLY A 273 5.34 35.88 0.70
C GLY A 273 4.39 34.75 1.08
N LEU A 274 3.08 34.99 1.02
CA LEU A 274 2.04 33.99 1.31
C LEU A 274 1.70 33.17 0.05
N PRO A 275 1.21 31.93 0.19
CA PRO A 275 0.72 31.14 -0.94
C PRO A 275 -0.48 31.81 -1.59
N GLU A 276 -0.50 31.77 -2.92
CA GLU A 276 -1.72 32.05 -3.68
C GLU A 276 -2.61 30.81 -3.67
N TYR A 277 -3.93 30.97 -3.79
CA TYR A 277 -4.88 29.86 -3.78
C TYR A 277 -5.81 29.91 -4.98
N PHE A 278 -5.93 28.78 -5.67
CA PHE A 278 -6.98 28.52 -6.64
C PHE A 278 -8.29 28.14 -5.96
N VAL A 279 -8.24 27.39 -4.85
CA VAL A 279 -9.40 27.04 -4.02
C VAL A 279 -9.06 27.31 -2.55
N LYS A 280 -9.94 28.03 -1.84
CA LYS A 280 -9.76 28.42 -0.44
C LYS A 280 -11.08 28.73 0.29
N ASP A 281 -10.95 29.01 1.58
CA ASP A 281 -11.99 29.49 2.49
C ASP A 281 -13.19 28.53 2.63
N ILE A 282 -14.25 28.97 3.30
CA ILE A 282 -15.57 28.33 3.32
C ILE A 282 -16.59 29.45 3.16
N THR A 283 -17.35 29.43 2.06
CA THR A 283 -18.35 30.46 1.73
C THR A 283 -19.77 30.04 2.09
N GLY A 284 -20.04 28.73 2.07
CA GLY A 284 -21.30 28.18 2.57
C GLY A 284 -22.53 28.35 1.67
N GLY A 285 -22.35 28.56 0.37
CA GLY A 285 -23.46 28.52 -0.59
C GLY A 285 -23.73 27.10 -1.08
N GLU A 286 -24.99 26.75 -1.33
CA GLU A 286 -25.34 25.49 -2.02
C GLU A 286 -24.74 25.42 -3.44
N ALA A 287 -24.50 26.57 -4.09
CA ALA A 287 -23.87 26.68 -5.40
C ALA A 287 -22.32 26.77 -5.36
N GLU A 288 -21.77 27.32 -4.26
CA GLU A 288 -20.34 27.59 -4.07
C GLU A 288 -19.93 27.33 -2.63
N ALA A 289 -19.48 26.09 -2.36
CA ALA A 289 -19.02 25.66 -1.05
C ALA A 289 -17.68 26.32 -0.63
N LEU A 290 -16.79 26.56 -1.60
CA LEU A 290 -15.44 27.11 -1.43
C LEU A 290 -15.23 28.27 -2.41
N THR A 291 -14.37 29.22 -2.04
CA THR A 291 -13.97 30.34 -2.90
C THR A 291 -12.95 29.89 -3.93
N THR A 292 -13.17 30.26 -5.19
CA THR A 292 -12.22 30.04 -6.30
C THR A 292 -11.61 31.35 -6.79
N SER A 293 -10.35 31.33 -7.25
CA SER A 293 -9.67 32.53 -7.75
C SER A 293 -10.26 33.09 -9.05
N SER A 294 -10.79 32.24 -9.94
CA SER A 294 -11.43 32.64 -11.19
C SER A 294 -12.57 31.70 -11.60
N PRO A 295 -13.49 32.16 -12.47
CA PRO A 295 -14.52 31.31 -13.05
C PRO A 295 -13.94 30.12 -13.85
N ALA A 296 -12.79 30.31 -14.49
CA ALA A 296 -12.11 29.25 -15.24
C ALA A 296 -11.61 28.14 -14.30
N VAL A 297 -11.04 28.49 -13.14
CA VAL A 297 -10.67 27.51 -12.10
C VAL A 297 -11.91 26.80 -11.57
N ARG A 298 -13.00 27.52 -11.30
CA ARG A 298 -14.26 26.94 -10.82
C ARG A 298 -14.87 25.93 -11.80
N ALA A 299 -14.73 26.19 -13.10
CA ALA A 299 -15.19 25.29 -14.16
C ALA A 299 -14.26 24.08 -14.36
N SER A 300 -13.01 24.17 -13.93
CA SER A 300 -11.99 23.13 -14.12
C SER A 300 -11.86 22.18 -12.94
N ILE A 301 -12.04 22.69 -11.72
CA ILE A 301 -11.91 21.92 -10.49
C ILE A 301 -13.30 21.54 -9.97
N PRO A 302 -13.63 20.24 -9.92
CA PRO A 302 -14.86 19.79 -9.30
C PRO A 302 -14.76 20.00 -7.78
N ILE A 303 -15.72 20.71 -7.20
CA ILE A 303 -15.76 21.01 -5.75
C ILE A 303 -16.98 20.36 -5.12
N GLY A 304 -18.16 20.61 -5.70
CA GLY A 304 -19.43 20.08 -5.21
C GLY A 304 -19.68 20.41 -3.73
N GLN A 305 -19.96 19.39 -2.94
CA GLN A 305 -20.13 19.43 -1.49
C GLN A 305 -18.95 18.68 -0.83
N PRO A 306 -17.81 19.35 -0.58
CA PRO A 306 -16.52 18.74 -0.28
C PRO A 306 -16.43 18.25 1.18
N ARG A 307 -17.32 17.35 1.58
CA ARG A 307 -17.38 16.78 2.92
C ARG A 307 -16.45 15.58 3.03
N ILE A 308 -15.68 15.54 4.10
CA ILE A 308 -14.67 14.50 4.34
C ILE A 308 -15.09 13.68 5.56
N TYR A 309 -15.84 12.61 5.33
CA TYR A 309 -16.22 11.63 6.36
C TYR A 309 -15.13 10.59 6.56
N TYR A 310 -14.32 10.29 5.56
CA TYR A 310 -13.21 9.35 5.62
C TYR A 310 -11.94 10.11 5.26
N GLY A 311 -10.93 10.03 6.11
CA GLY A 311 -9.70 10.80 5.98
C GLY A 311 -8.57 10.21 6.81
N GLU A 312 -7.43 10.90 6.85
CA GLU A 312 -6.22 10.47 7.53
C GLU A 312 -6.31 10.56 9.05
N ILE A 313 -7.06 11.54 9.58
CA ILE A 313 -7.18 11.79 11.03
C ILE A 313 -8.56 11.46 11.60
N ALA A 314 -9.45 10.89 10.77
CA ALA A 314 -10.81 10.47 11.15
C ALA A 314 -10.82 9.20 12.03
N ASN A 315 -10.28 9.28 13.24
CA ASN A 315 -10.08 8.13 14.15
C ASN A 315 -11.30 7.77 15.02
N THR A 316 -12.34 8.61 15.02
CA THR A 316 -13.55 8.43 15.84
C THR A 316 -14.70 7.89 15.01
N TYR A 317 -15.46 6.92 15.55
CA TYR A 317 -16.70 6.47 14.91
C TYR A 317 -17.80 7.53 15.10
N VAL A 318 -18.67 7.67 14.11
CA VAL A 318 -19.79 8.64 14.16
C VAL A 318 -21.07 7.95 13.74
N MET A 319 -22.19 8.55 14.11
CA MET A 319 -23.51 8.06 13.75
C MET A 319 -24.23 9.16 13.01
N THR A 320 -24.76 8.80 11.86
CA THR A 320 -25.39 9.74 10.95
C THR A 320 -26.85 9.35 10.73
N GLN A 321 -27.62 10.20 10.05
CA GLN A 321 -29.07 10.01 9.89
C GLN A 321 -29.78 9.89 11.24
N THR A 322 -29.39 10.74 12.19
CA THR A 322 -29.98 10.82 13.52
C THR A 322 -30.97 11.98 13.59
N LEU A 323 -31.72 12.09 14.69
CA LEU A 323 -32.62 13.22 14.94
C LEU A 323 -31.84 14.53 15.17
N THR A 324 -30.57 14.43 15.58
CA THR A 324 -29.65 15.56 15.69
C THR A 324 -28.95 15.77 14.35
N ARG A 325 -28.95 17.00 13.85
CA ARG A 325 -28.26 17.36 12.62
C ARG A 325 -26.76 17.51 12.86
N GLU A 326 -25.98 17.18 11.84
CA GLU A 326 -24.52 17.22 11.86
C GLU A 326 -24.05 18.64 11.54
N LEU A 327 -22.98 19.10 12.19
CA LEU A 327 -22.34 20.37 11.84
C LEU A 327 -21.67 20.21 10.47
N ASP A 328 -22.04 21.07 9.51
CA ASP A 328 -21.46 21.09 8.18
C ASP A 328 -20.23 22.01 8.15
N TYR A 329 -20.47 23.29 8.39
CA TYR A 329 -19.40 24.29 8.51
C TYR A 329 -19.87 25.50 9.33
N PRO A 330 -18.94 26.26 9.92
CA PRO A 330 -19.24 27.54 10.55
C PRO A 330 -19.56 28.61 9.50
N SER A 331 -20.65 29.35 9.68
CA SER A 331 -21.06 30.47 8.82
C SER A 331 -21.20 31.75 9.64
N GLY A 332 -20.11 32.53 9.73
CA GLY A 332 -20.07 33.72 10.57
C GLY A 332 -20.29 33.41 12.05
N SER A 333 -21.35 33.95 12.64
CA SER A 333 -21.81 33.67 14.01
C SER A 333 -22.69 32.43 14.14
N ASP A 334 -23.23 31.93 13.03
CA ASP A 334 -24.11 30.77 12.97
C ASP A 334 -23.36 29.53 12.46
N ASN A 335 -24.05 28.39 12.52
CA ASN A 335 -23.55 27.10 12.03
C ASN A 335 -24.49 26.57 10.95
N ALA A 336 -23.92 26.09 9.85
CA ALA A 336 -24.67 25.32 8.87
C ALA A 336 -24.74 23.85 9.31
N TYR A 337 -25.89 23.22 9.07
CA TYR A 337 -26.13 21.84 9.48
C TYR A 337 -26.62 20.97 8.33
N THR A 338 -26.13 19.75 8.29
CA THR A 338 -26.46 18.77 7.26
C THR A 338 -26.92 17.44 7.87
N VAL A 339 -27.39 16.55 7.00
CA VAL A 339 -27.66 15.16 7.34
C VAL A 339 -26.96 14.32 6.29
N TYR A 340 -26.13 13.39 6.71
CA TYR A 340 -25.47 12.48 5.79
C TYR A 340 -26.47 11.73 4.92
N ASN A 341 -26.38 11.92 3.61
CA ASN A 341 -27.17 11.20 2.61
C ASN A 341 -26.34 10.13 1.87
N GLY A 342 -25.11 9.86 2.33
CA GLY A 342 -24.24 8.90 1.68
C GLY A 342 -24.62 7.43 1.91
N ARG A 343 -24.05 6.58 1.06
CA ARG A 343 -24.28 5.12 1.08
C ARG A 343 -23.52 4.42 2.22
N GLY A 344 -22.40 5.00 2.64
CA GLY A 344 -21.53 4.45 3.68
C GLY A 344 -22.20 4.21 5.03
N GLY A 345 -21.55 3.36 5.84
CA GLY A 345 -21.97 3.03 7.19
C GLY A 345 -22.95 1.85 7.28
N ILE A 346 -23.13 1.34 8.50
CA ILE A 346 -24.00 0.19 8.79
C ILE A 346 -25.24 0.68 9.53
N ASN A 347 -26.44 0.33 9.04
CA ASN A 347 -27.68 0.73 9.71
C ASN A 347 -27.81 0.02 11.08
N ILE A 348 -27.95 0.82 12.14
CA ILE A 348 -28.12 0.41 13.55
C ILE A 348 -29.47 0.85 14.14
N GLY A 349 -30.46 1.16 13.30
CA GLY A 349 -31.79 1.58 13.75
C GLY A 349 -32.49 0.55 14.65
N SER A 350 -32.23 -0.74 14.44
CA SER A 350 -32.77 -1.85 15.23
C SER A 350 -32.07 -2.02 16.58
N TRP A 351 -32.85 -2.24 17.65
CA TRP A 351 -32.34 -2.35 19.03
C TRP A 351 -31.26 -3.44 19.21
N TRP A 352 -31.37 -4.58 18.54
CA TRP A 352 -30.38 -5.66 18.64
C TRP A 352 -29.05 -5.30 17.94
N ARG A 353 -29.10 -4.56 16.82
CA ARG A 353 -27.90 -4.04 16.16
C ARG A 353 -27.19 -3.01 17.03
N ARG A 354 -27.95 -2.17 17.74
CA ARG A 354 -27.39 -1.27 18.76
C ARG A 354 -26.68 -2.08 19.85
N GLY A 355 -27.27 -3.19 20.31
CA GLY A 355 -26.65 -4.17 21.21
C GLY A 355 -25.26 -4.62 20.72
N LEU A 356 -25.19 -5.11 19.49
CA LEU A 356 -23.95 -5.60 18.88
C LEU A 356 -22.89 -4.50 18.77
N PHE A 357 -23.25 -3.32 18.26
CA PHE A 357 -22.32 -2.22 18.10
C PHE A 357 -21.90 -1.58 19.42
N ALA A 358 -22.78 -1.56 20.43
CA ALA A 358 -22.42 -1.13 21.78
C ALA A 358 -21.35 -2.04 22.39
N GLY A 359 -21.47 -3.37 22.21
CA GLY A 359 -20.45 -4.33 22.64
C GLY A 359 -19.14 -4.20 21.84
N TYR A 360 -19.24 -4.12 20.50
CA TYR A 360 -18.08 -4.04 19.61
C TYR A 360 -17.27 -2.74 19.78
N LEU A 361 -17.94 -1.59 19.84
CA LEU A 361 -17.32 -0.27 20.03
C LEU A 361 -17.03 0.04 21.51
N ARG A 362 -17.45 -0.84 22.43
CA ARG A 362 -17.38 -0.65 23.88
C ARG A 362 -18.03 0.66 24.33
N ASP A 363 -19.16 0.99 23.72
CA ASP A 363 -19.92 2.20 24.00
C ASP A 363 -21.39 1.88 24.31
N TRP A 364 -21.71 1.90 25.60
CA TRP A 364 -23.05 1.60 26.10
C TRP A 364 -24.05 2.74 25.83
N GLN A 365 -23.60 3.98 25.58
CA GLN A 365 -24.48 5.14 25.37
C GLN A 365 -25.32 5.00 24.08
N ILE A 366 -24.84 4.21 23.11
CA ILE A 366 -25.55 3.78 21.90
C ILE A 366 -26.91 3.13 22.22
N LEU A 367 -27.03 2.43 23.36
CA LEU A 367 -28.26 1.74 23.73
C LEU A 367 -29.35 2.68 24.27
N PHE A 368 -28.93 3.76 24.93
CA PHE A 368 -29.84 4.61 25.71
C PHE A 368 -30.13 5.95 25.06
N THR A 369 -29.35 6.35 24.06
CA THR A 369 -29.59 7.60 23.35
C THR A 369 -30.95 7.59 22.63
N ARG A 370 -31.68 8.70 22.76
CA ARG A 370 -32.97 8.92 22.11
C ARG A 370 -32.86 9.61 20.76
N ASN A 371 -31.64 10.01 20.35
CA ASN A 371 -31.42 10.73 19.11
C ASN A 371 -31.42 9.81 17.88
N PHE A 372 -31.49 8.49 18.04
CA PHE A 372 -31.45 7.57 16.91
C PHE A 372 -32.81 7.35 16.25
N SER A 373 -32.80 7.34 14.92
CA SER A 373 -33.92 6.97 14.06
C SER A 373 -33.79 5.50 13.59
N SER A 374 -34.78 5.00 12.85
CA SER A 374 -34.69 3.70 12.17
C SER A 374 -33.67 3.69 11.00
N GLN A 375 -33.28 4.87 10.54
CA GLN A 375 -32.33 5.04 9.44
C GLN A 375 -30.89 5.26 9.92
N THR A 376 -30.68 5.47 11.23
CA THR A 376 -29.36 5.78 11.78
C THR A 376 -28.30 4.76 11.35
N LYS A 377 -27.20 5.29 10.80
CA LYS A 377 -26.05 4.50 10.37
C LYS A 377 -24.85 4.79 11.26
N VAL A 378 -24.05 3.77 11.55
CA VAL A 378 -22.75 3.92 12.20
C VAL A 378 -21.64 3.87 11.16
N LEU A 379 -20.79 4.89 11.16
CA LEU A 379 -19.59 5.01 10.34
C LEU A 379 -18.40 4.79 11.26
N PHE A 380 -17.66 3.71 11.04
CA PHE A 380 -16.50 3.31 11.84
C PHE A 380 -15.36 2.85 10.92
N ARG A 381 -14.14 2.77 11.48
CA ARG A 381 -12.89 2.62 10.70
C ARG A 381 -12.85 3.65 9.56
N ARG A 382 -12.97 4.91 9.98
CA ARG A 382 -13.01 6.06 9.08
C ARG A 382 -11.62 6.54 8.68
N ASN A 383 -10.62 6.25 9.51
CA ASN A 383 -9.21 6.36 9.14
C ASN A 383 -8.92 5.47 7.94
N ILE A 384 -8.54 6.09 6.83
CA ILE A 384 -8.35 5.43 5.54
C ILE A 384 -7.28 4.33 5.58
N LYS A 385 -6.17 4.57 6.28
CA LYS A 385 -5.07 3.59 6.43
C LYS A 385 -5.51 2.35 7.20
N HIS A 386 -6.18 2.56 8.33
CA HIS A 386 -6.71 1.44 9.12
C HIS A 386 -7.81 0.69 8.35
N ARG A 387 -8.61 1.40 7.55
CA ARG A 387 -9.67 0.81 6.73
C ARG A 387 -9.12 -0.14 5.67
N ILE A 388 -8.16 0.32 4.85
CA ILE A 388 -7.59 -0.49 3.77
C ILE A 388 -6.82 -1.69 4.34
N GLN A 389 -6.04 -1.50 5.41
CA GLN A 389 -5.33 -2.59 6.10
C GLN A 389 -6.27 -3.65 6.66
N THR A 390 -7.47 -3.25 7.11
CA THR A 390 -8.49 -4.21 7.56
C THR A 390 -9.09 -4.99 6.40
N ILE A 391 -9.22 -4.38 5.22
CA ILE A 391 -9.85 -5.00 4.04
C ILE A 391 -8.88 -5.99 3.37
N ALA A 392 -7.62 -5.59 3.14
CA ALA A 392 -6.62 -6.42 2.48
C ALA A 392 -5.27 -6.41 3.24
N PRO A 393 -5.19 -7.09 4.40
CA PRO A 393 -4.00 -7.07 5.28
C PRO A 393 -2.74 -7.71 4.67
N PHE A 394 -2.88 -8.41 3.54
CA PHE A 394 -1.77 -9.05 2.82
C PHE A 394 -0.99 -8.07 1.92
N LEU A 395 -1.51 -6.86 1.68
CA LEU A 395 -0.81 -5.80 0.97
C LEU A 395 -0.03 -4.91 1.95
N ARG A 396 1.14 -4.43 1.50
CA ARG A 396 1.90 -3.38 2.19
C ARG A 396 1.44 -2.04 1.64
N TYR A 397 1.01 -1.12 2.48
CA TYR A 397 0.48 0.18 2.03
C TYR A 397 1.54 1.28 2.21
N ASP A 398 1.52 2.26 1.31
CA ASP A 398 2.28 3.49 1.50
C ASP A 398 1.86 4.20 2.80
N SER A 399 2.81 4.94 3.35
CA SER A 399 2.61 5.80 4.50
C SER A 399 1.84 7.08 4.21
N ASP A 400 1.85 7.56 2.97
CA ASP A 400 1.34 8.89 2.57
C ASP A 400 0.17 8.78 1.56
N PRO A 401 -1.09 8.77 2.03
CA PRO A 401 -2.26 8.84 1.18
C PRO A 401 -2.37 10.21 0.49
N TYR A 402 -2.62 10.22 -0.81
CA TYR A 402 -2.74 11.47 -1.57
C TYR A 402 -4.19 11.85 -1.84
N LEU A 403 -4.57 13.10 -1.59
CA LEU A 403 -5.92 13.60 -1.92
C LEU A 403 -6.00 14.02 -3.39
N VAL A 404 -7.07 13.63 -4.08
CA VAL A 404 -7.40 14.08 -5.44
C VAL A 404 -8.85 14.56 -5.50
N THR A 405 -9.10 15.60 -6.30
CA THR A 405 -10.45 15.98 -6.68
C THR A 405 -10.75 15.62 -8.14
N ALA A 406 -11.72 14.76 -8.40
CA ALA A 406 -12.02 14.29 -9.75
C ALA A 406 -13.51 14.10 -9.97
N ASP A 407 -14.00 14.45 -11.17
CA ASP A 407 -15.34 14.09 -11.61
C ASP A 407 -15.31 12.65 -12.16
N ALA A 408 -15.30 11.70 -11.25
CA ALA A 408 -15.28 10.27 -11.52
C ALA A 408 -16.52 9.62 -10.92
N PRO A 409 -17.72 9.81 -11.52
CA PRO A 409 -18.94 9.23 -11.00
C PRO A 409 -18.82 7.71 -10.97
N GLU A 410 -19.09 7.09 -9.82
CA GLU A 410 -19.36 5.66 -9.77
C GLU A 410 -20.55 5.36 -10.70
N ALA A 411 -20.44 4.32 -11.52
CA ALA A 411 -21.45 3.97 -12.51
C ALA A 411 -22.84 3.85 -11.85
N GLY A 412 -23.76 4.76 -12.23
CA GLY A 412 -25.14 4.79 -11.74
C GLY A 412 -25.39 5.67 -10.51
N VAL A 413 -24.43 6.52 -10.11
CA VAL A 413 -24.59 7.39 -8.93
C VAL A 413 -24.33 8.86 -9.28
N ALA A 414 -25.34 9.70 -9.06
CA ALA A 414 -25.22 11.15 -9.17
C ALA A 414 -24.76 11.71 -7.82
N ASP A 415 -23.46 11.63 -7.55
CA ASP A 415 -22.86 12.19 -6.34
C ASP A 415 -22.36 13.63 -6.58
N GLN A 416 -22.49 14.46 -5.56
CA GLN A 416 -21.99 15.84 -5.55
C GLN A 416 -20.67 15.96 -4.77
N ASN A 417 -19.98 14.85 -4.50
CA ASN A 417 -18.68 14.84 -3.85
C ASN A 417 -17.64 14.24 -4.79
N TYR A 418 -16.48 14.88 -4.85
CA TYR A 418 -15.46 14.61 -5.85
C TYR A 418 -14.10 14.31 -5.22
N LEU A 419 -14.05 14.14 -3.90
CA LEU A 419 -12.81 13.93 -3.16
C LEU A 419 -12.52 12.44 -2.99
N TYR A 420 -11.35 12.03 -3.46
CA TYR A 420 -10.87 10.66 -3.39
C TYR A 420 -9.47 10.62 -2.78
N TRP A 421 -9.25 9.63 -1.92
CA TRP A 421 -7.93 9.30 -1.41
C TRP A 421 -7.29 8.22 -2.24
N ILE A 422 -6.14 8.58 -2.75
CA ILE A 422 -5.13 7.84 -3.45
C ILE A 422 -4.20 7.04 -2.54
N VAL A 423 -4.14 5.70 -2.53
CA VAL A 423 -3.09 5.00 -1.77
C VAL A 423 -2.40 3.94 -2.60
N ASP A 424 -1.07 4.02 -2.65
CA ASP A 424 -0.23 2.98 -3.26
C ASP A 424 -0.14 1.77 -2.34
N ALA A 425 -0.28 0.59 -2.93
CA ALA A 425 -0.11 -0.66 -2.21
C ALA A 425 0.77 -1.64 -2.99
N TYR A 426 1.58 -2.35 -2.22
CA TYR A 426 2.69 -3.15 -2.69
C TYR A 426 2.48 -4.61 -2.33
N THR A 427 2.82 -5.50 -3.25
CA THR A 427 3.05 -6.89 -2.94
C THR A 427 4.51 -7.07 -2.54
N THR A 428 4.75 -7.90 -1.52
CA THR A 428 6.09 -8.11 -0.97
C THR A 428 6.30 -9.57 -0.64
N SER A 429 7.55 -10.03 -0.76
CA SER A 429 7.94 -11.38 -0.35
C SER A 429 9.36 -11.37 0.23
N ASP A 430 9.63 -12.34 1.10
CA ASP A 430 10.94 -12.72 1.63
C ASP A 430 11.51 -13.96 0.93
N ARG A 431 10.78 -14.51 -0.06
CA ARG A 431 11.10 -15.78 -0.73
C ARG A 431 11.32 -15.67 -2.23
N TYR A 432 11.88 -14.57 -2.72
CA TYR A 432 12.38 -14.52 -4.08
C TYR A 432 13.77 -15.17 -4.20
N PRO A 433 13.94 -16.21 -5.04
CA PRO A 433 15.21 -16.93 -5.17
C PRO A 433 16.36 -16.02 -5.62
N TYR A 434 17.54 -16.14 -4.99
CA TYR A 434 18.73 -15.36 -5.34
C TYR A 434 18.49 -13.84 -5.41
N SER A 435 17.60 -13.30 -4.58
CA SER A 435 17.43 -11.85 -4.44
C SER A 435 17.87 -11.43 -3.05
N ASP A 436 18.71 -10.41 -2.97
CA ASP A 436 19.26 -9.96 -1.70
C ASP A 436 18.19 -9.40 -0.77
N LEU A 437 18.33 -9.68 0.53
CA LEU A 437 17.40 -9.20 1.54
C LEU A 437 17.72 -7.73 1.84
N GLY A 438 16.78 -6.85 1.53
CA GLY A 438 16.85 -5.45 1.96
C GLY A 438 16.78 -5.30 3.48
N SER A 439 16.96 -4.08 3.96
CA SER A 439 16.92 -3.74 5.39
C SER A 439 15.60 -4.11 6.11
N GLU A 440 14.50 -4.23 5.38
CA GLU A 440 13.20 -4.63 5.91
C GLU A 440 12.93 -6.15 5.88
N GLY A 441 13.92 -6.97 5.52
CA GLY A 441 13.75 -8.42 5.37
C GLY A 441 12.88 -8.80 4.15
N ILE A 442 12.83 -7.92 3.15
CA ILE A 442 12.09 -8.11 1.91
C ILE A 442 13.11 -8.30 0.78
N ASN A 443 12.89 -9.29 -0.08
CA ASN A 443 13.70 -9.54 -1.29
C ASN A 443 12.88 -9.47 -2.58
N TYR A 444 11.62 -9.03 -2.50
CA TYR A 444 10.76 -8.75 -3.63
C TYR A 444 9.73 -7.68 -3.28
N ILE A 445 9.54 -6.71 -4.17
CA ILE A 445 8.51 -5.69 -4.01
C ILE A 445 7.99 -5.22 -5.37
N ARG A 446 6.67 -5.07 -5.49
CA ARG A 446 6.01 -4.44 -6.64
C ARG A 446 4.89 -3.51 -6.21
N ASN A 447 4.79 -2.38 -6.89
CA ASN A 447 3.68 -1.44 -6.76
C ASN A 447 2.50 -1.91 -7.62
N SER A 448 1.88 -3.01 -7.21
CA SER A 448 0.92 -3.74 -8.04
C SER A 448 -0.51 -3.24 -7.88
N VAL A 449 -0.79 -2.43 -6.86
CA VAL A 449 -2.16 -2.01 -6.52
C VAL A 449 -2.24 -0.52 -6.24
N LYS A 450 -3.26 0.12 -6.81
CA LYS A 450 -3.71 1.46 -6.41
C LYS A 450 -5.04 1.34 -5.70
N VAL A 451 -5.19 1.99 -4.57
CA VAL A 451 -6.41 1.94 -3.76
C VAL A 451 -7.06 3.30 -3.76
N VAL A 452 -8.26 3.38 -4.32
CA VAL A 452 -9.06 4.61 -4.37
C VAL A 452 -10.13 4.52 -3.29
N ILE A 453 -10.20 5.54 -2.44
CA ILE A 453 -11.16 5.61 -1.33
C ILE A 453 -11.97 6.89 -1.45
N ASP A 454 -13.29 6.75 -1.52
CA ASP A 454 -14.19 7.90 -1.53
C ASP A 454 -14.20 8.58 -0.14
N ALA A 455 -13.89 9.89 -0.09
CA ALA A 455 -13.82 10.64 1.16
C ALA A 455 -15.20 10.83 1.84
N TYR A 456 -16.30 10.67 1.11
CA TYR A 456 -17.68 10.84 1.57
C TYR A 456 -18.36 9.52 1.93
N HIS A 457 -18.29 8.54 1.03
CA HIS A 457 -18.92 7.23 1.19
C HIS A 457 -18.04 6.23 1.93
N GLY A 458 -16.71 6.36 1.81
CA GLY A 458 -15.76 5.38 2.31
C GLY A 458 -15.83 4.05 1.55
N SER A 459 -16.36 4.05 0.32
CA SER A 459 -16.16 2.95 -0.63
C SER A 459 -14.66 2.86 -0.94
N VAL A 460 -14.19 1.63 -1.11
CA VAL A 460 -12.77 1.34 -1.37
C VAL A 460 -12.71 0.47 -2.60
N THR A 461 -11.96 0.92 -3.60
CA THR A 461 -11.75 0.19 -4.85
C THR A 461 -10.27 -0.09 -5.01
N PHE A 462 -9.92 -1.36 -5.17
CA PHE A 462 -8.56 -1.81 -5.43
C PHE A 462 -8.39 -2.01 -6.94
N TYR A 463 -7.46 -1.28 -7.54
CA TYR A 463 -7.09 -1.39 -8.94
C TYR A 463 -5.76 -2.13 -9.05
N VAL A 464 -5.73 -3.19 -9.85
CA VAL A 464 -4.48 -3.87 -10.19
C VAL A 464 -3.75 -3.04 -11.24
N ALA A 465 -2.64 -2.42 -10.84
CA ALA A 465 -1.79 -1.59 -11.69
C ALA A 465 -0.79 -2.43 -12.50
N ASP A 466 -0.29 -3.52 -11.90
CA ASP A 466 0.58 -4.49 -12.56
C ASP A 466 -0.08 -5.87 -12.58
N PRO A 467 -0.80 -6.23 -13.65
CA PRO A 467 -1.43 -7.55 -13.77
C PRO A 467 -0.42 -8.68 -14.01
N THR A 468 0.86 -8.36 -14.24
CA THR A 468 1.91 -9.37 -14.46
C THR A 468 2.58 -9.81 -13.16
N ASP A 469 2.29 -9.13 -12.04
CA ASP A 469 2.81 -9.51 -10.74
C ASP A 469 2.27 -10.90 -10.30
N PRO A 470 3.13 -11.89 -10.08
CA PRO A 470 2.73 -13.24 -9.67
C PRO A 470 2.11 -13.34 -8.28
N ILE A 471 2.24 -12.33 -7.42
CA ILE A 471 1.62 -12.33 -6.08
C ILE A 471 0.15 -11.90 -6.16
N ILE A 472 -0.21 -11.10 -7.16
CA ILE A 472 -1.58 -10.60 -7.32
C ILE A 472 -2.42 -11.36 -8.34
N ALA A 473 -1.78 -11.96 -9.35
CA ALA A 473 -2.40 -12.83 -10.34
C ALA A 473 -2.82 -14.18 -9.74
#